data_AF-E2C3P0-F1
#
_entry.id   AF-E2C3P0-F1
#
_cell.length_a   1.000
_cell.length_b   1.000
_cell.length_c   1.000
_cell.angle_alpha   90.00
_cell.angle_beta   90.00
_cell.angle_gamma   90.00
#
_symmetry.space_group_name_H-M   'P 1'
#
loop_
_entity.id
_entity.type
_entity.pdbx_description
1 polymer ?
#
loop_
_entity_poly.entity_id
_entity_poly.type
_entity_poly.pdbx_seq_one_letter_code
_entity_poly.pdbx_strand_id
1 'polypeptide(L)' 'LMVGWYRSRVRVLEERPFQCYKCLRFGHMAVVCQSEIGLGGHCFRVDHVARGCTAEVRCLVCQNQGSESD' A
#
# COMPACT_ATOMS: atom_id res chain seq x y z
N LEU A 1 25.94 -29.90 17.29
CA LEU A 1 25.31 -28.94 16.36
C LEU A 1 26.41 -28.02 15.84
N MET A 2 26.70 -28.00 14.54
CA MET A 2 27.70 -27.08 13.97
C MET A 2 26.96 -25.91 13.32
N VAL A 3 27.24 -24.68 13.78
CA VAL A 3 26.78 -23.45 13.14
C VAL A 3 27.98 -22.91 12.35
N GLY A 4 27.85 -22.81 11.02
CA GLY A 4 28.88 -22.29 10.13
C GLY A 4 28.57 -20.88 9.63
N TRP A 5 29.58 -20.19 9.11
CA TRP A 5 29.42 -18.87 8.50
C TRP A 5 28.89 -18.98 7.07
N TYR A 6 27.95 -18.11 6.70
CA TYR A 6 27.39 -17.99 5.35
C TYR A 6 27.50 -16.53 4.85
N ARG A 7 27.77 -16.36 3.55
CA ARG A 7 27.80 -15.04 2.89
C ARG A 7 26.55 -14.88 2.01
N SER A 8 25.80 -13.81 2.24
CA SER A 8 24.68 -13.39 1.37
C SER A 8 25.03 -12.12 0.61
N ARG A 9 24.49 -11.97 -0.61
CA ARG A 9 24.60 -10.70 -1.37
C ARG A 9 23.49 -9.77 -0.92
N VAL A 10 23.86 -8.55 -0.52
CA VAL A 10 22.92 -7.46 -0.25
C VAL A 10 22.88 -6.55 -1.47
N ARG A 11 21.68 -6.09 -1.85
CA ARG A 11 21.51 -5.02 -2.84
C ARG A 11 20.98 -3.78 -2.14
N VAL A 12 21.51 -2.61 -2.52
CA VAL A 12 20.95 -1.33 -2.10
C VAL A 12 19.64 -1.14 -2.86
N LEU A 13 18.56 -0.85 -2.13
CA LEU A 13 17.29 -0.49 -2.72
C LEU A 13 17.23 1.03 -2.85
N GLU A 14 16.59 1.50 -3.92
CA GLU A 14 16.23 2.91 -4.06
C GLU A 14 15.39 3.37 -2.86
N GLU A 15 15.44 4.67 -2.58
CA GLU A 15 14.64 5.26 -1.50
C GLU A 15 13.17 4.94 -1.74
N ARG A 16 12.54 4.25 -0.79
CA ARG A 16 11.12 3.91 -0.88
C ARG A 16 10.31 5.17 -0.59
N PRO A 17 9.56 5.72 -1.56
CA PRO A 17 8.82 6.95 -1.35
C PRO A 17 7.78 6.75 -0.26
N PHE A 18 7.61 7.76 0.57
CA PHE A 18 6.62 7.73 1.64
C PHE A 18 5.20 7.69 1.06
N GLN A 19 4.45 6.64 1.41
CA GLN A 19 3.04 6.48 1.05
C GLN A 19 2.15 6.75 2.27
N CYS A 20 1.16 7.63 2.10
CA CYS A 20 0.16 7.91 3.11
C CYS A 20 -0.72 6.68 3.34
N TYR A 21 -0.71 6.11 4.54
CA TYR A 21 -1.57 4.95 4.85
C TYR A 21 -3.06 5.31 4.89
N LYS A 22 -3.41 6.60 5.06
CA LYS A 22 -4.81 7.04 5.10
C LYS A 22 -5.44 7.07 3.71
N CYS A 23 -4.77 7.65 2.71
CA CYS A 23 -5.35 7.85 1.37
C CYS A 23 -4.62 7.09 0.25
N LEU A 24 -3.57 6.34 0.60
CA LEU A 24 -2.74 5.52 -0.30
C LEU A 24 -1.98 6.30 -1.38
N ARG A 25 -1.91 7.63 -1.29
CA ARG A 25 -1.11 8.50 -2.18
C ARG A 25 0.28 8.76 -1.62
N PHE A 26 1.23 9.09 -2.51
CA PHE A 26 2.59 9.48 -2.13
C PHE A 26 2.68 10.97 -1.76
N GLY A 27 3.78 11.34 -1.11
CA GLY A 27 4.19 12.75 -0.92
C GLY A 27 3.71 13.43 0.36
N HIS A 28 2.97 12.74 1.23
CA HIS A 28 2.56 13.30 2.52
C HIS A 28 2.29 12.22 3.56
N MET A 29 2.43 12.58 4.83
CA MET A 29 2.09 11.73 5.98
C MET A 29 0.62 11.80 6.37
N ALA A 30 0.09 10.73 6.96
CA ALA A 30 -1.32 10.65 7.35
C ALA A 30 -1.75 11.76 8.32
N VAL A 31 -0.85 12.21 9.20
CA VAL A 31 -1.11 13.30 10.16
C VAL A 31 -1.39 14.65 9.48
N VAL A 32 -0.89 14.88 8.25
CA VAL A 32 -1.20 16.10 7.46
C VAL A 32 -2.15 15.81 6.30
N CYS A 33 -2.75 14.62 6.23
CA CYS A 33 -3.58 14.21 5.12
C CYS A 33 -4.98 14.86 5.18
N GLN A 34 -5.26 15.70 4.20
CA GLN A 34 -6.55 16.40 4.03
C GLN A 34 -7.62 15.55 3.31
N SER A 35 -7.31 14.30 2.93
CA SER A 35 -8.29 13.41 2.33
C SER A 35 -9.42 13.14 3.31
N GLU A 36 -10.66 13.42 2.91
CA GLU A 36 -11.86 13.04 3.67
C GLU A 36 -12.10 11.52 3.59
N ILE A 37 -11.74 10.92 2.46
CA ILE A 37 -11.83 9.48 2.23
C ILE A 37 -10.59 8.80 2.84
N GLY A 38 -10.81 7.98 3.87
CA GLY A 38 -9.83 7.05 4.40
C GLY A 38 -9.94 5.71 3.67
N LEU A 39 -8.84 5.27 3.06
CA LEU A 39 -8.65 3.96 2.43
C LEU A 39 -7.77 3.04 3.29
N GLY A 40 -7.19 3.56 4.36
CA GLY A 40 -6.39 2.79 5.30
C GLY A 40 -7.23 1.72 5.98
N GLY A 41 -6.80 0.47 5.87
CA GLY A 41 -7.50 -0.69 6.44
C GLY A 41 -8.52 -1.35 5.51
N HIS A 42 -8.72 -0.81 4.30
CA HIS A 42 -9.56 -1.44 3.29
C HIS A 42 -8.82 -2.61 2.64
N CYS A 43 -9.54 -3.51 2.00
CA CYS A 43 -8.99 -4.68 1.33
C CYS A 43 -8.18 -4.36 0.07
N PHE A 44 -7.85 -3.08 -0.15
CA PHE A 44 -7.18 -2.50 -1.31
C PHE A 44 -7.88 -2.68 -2.66
N ARG A 45 -8.99 -3.43 -2.70
CA ARG A 45 -9.78 -3.73 -3.90
C ARG A 45 -11.15 -3.07 -3.89
N VAL A 46 -11.76 -2.99 -2.71
CA VAL A 46 -13.10 -2.42 -2.44
C VAL A 46 -13.13 -1.90 -0.99
N ASP A 47 -14.18 -1.14 -0.66
CA ASP A 47 -14.38 -0.53 0.66
C ASP A 47 -14.91 -1.54 1.71
N HIS A 48 -14.05 -2.47 2.14
CA HIS A 48 -14.30 -3.35 3.29
C HIS A 48 -12.99 -3.95 3.85
N VAL A 49 -13.07 -4.70 4.96
CA VAL A 49 -11.91 -5.38 5.60
C VAL A 49 -11.43 -6.58 4.78
N ALA A 50 -10.13 -6.73 4.54
CA ALA A 50 -9.56 -7.75 3.62
C ALA A 50 -9.94 -9.22 3.85
N ARG A 51 -10.46 -9.58 5.03
CA ARG A 51 -10.73 -10.96 5.40
C ARG A 51 -11.85 -11.54 4.52
N GLY A 52 -11.50 -12.51 3.67
CA GLY A 52 -12.45 -13.22 2.82
C GLY A 52 -12.86 -12.47 1.53
N CYS A 53 -12.13 -11.42 1.14
CA CYS A 53 -12.44 -10.66 -0.06
C CYS A 53 -12.15 -11.45 -1.35
N THR A 54 -13.19 -11.71 -2.15
CA THR A 54 -13.11 -12.32 -3.49
C THR A 54 -13.39 -11.32 -4.62
N ALA A 55 -13.49 -10.02 -4.30
CA ALA A 55 -13.74 -8.99 -5.31
C ALA A 55 -12.59 -8.93 -6.33
N GLU A 56 -12.92 -8.53 -7.55
CA GLU A 56 -11.94 -8.23 -8.59
C GLU A 56 -10.90 -7.23 -8.10
N VAL A 57 -9.68 -7.38 -8.59
CA VAL A 57 -8.60 -6.45 -8.27
C VAL A 57 -8.91 -5.11 -8.93
N ARG A 58 -8.96 -4.05 -8.14
CA ARG A 58 -9.13 -2.67 -8.61
C ARG A 58 -8.26 -1.75 -7.78
N CYS A 59 -7.74 -0.70 -8.40
CA CYS A 59 -7.02 0.34 -7.68
C CYS A 59 -7.99 1.33 -7.04
N LEU A 60 -8.20 1.27 -5.72
CA LEU A 60 -9.05 2.22 -4.97
C LEU A 60 -8.66 3.69 -5.15
N VAL A 61 -7.37 3.93 -5.40
CA VAL A 61 -6.84 5.29 -5.65
C VAL A 61 -7.31 5.82 -7.00
N CYS A 62 -7.30 4.99 -8.05
CA CYS A 62 -7.81 5.34 -9.39
C CYS A 62 -9.33 5.47 -9.39
N GLN A 63 -10.02 4.52 -8.73
CA GLN A 63 -11.48 4.52 -8.61
C GLN A 63 -12.00 5.81 -7.98
N ASN A 64 -11.38 6.29 -6.89
CA ASN A 64 -11.79 7.53 -6.22
C ASN A 64 -11.40 8.81 -6.99
N GLN A 65 -10.48 8.71 -7.95
CA GLN A 65 -10.08 9.82 -8.80
C GLN A 65 -10.87 9.85 -10.12
N GLY A 66 -11.80 8.91 -10.34
CA GLY A 66 -12.54 8.79 -11.60
C GLY A 66 -11.64 8.46 -12.79
N SER A 67 -10.44 7.93 -12.56
CA SER A 67 -9.53 7.48 -13.61
C SER A 67 -9.80 6.01 -13.93
N GLU A 68 -9.42 5.55 -15.14
CA GLU A 68 -9.52 4.13 -15.48
C GLU A 68 -8.79 3.28 -14.43
N SER A 69 -9.45 2.23 -13.97
CA SER A 69 -9.09 1.46 -12.78
C SER A 69 -8.76 0.00 -13.09
N ASP A 70 -8.42 -0.28 -14.36
CA ASP A 70 -7.98 -1.58 -14.87
C ASP A 70 -6.56 -1.96 -14.39
#